data_AF-A0A2W4LQ04-F1
#
_entry.id   AF-A0A2W4LQ04-F1
#
_cell.length_a   1.000
_cell.length_b   1.000
_cell.length_c   1.000
_cell.angle_alpha   90.00
_cell.angle_beta   90.00
_cell.angle_gamma   90.00
#
_symmetry.space_group_name_H-M   'P 1'
#
loop_
_entity.id
_entity.type
_entity.pdbx_description
1 polymer ?
#
loop_
_entity_poly.entity_id
_entity_poly.type
_entity_poly.pdbx_seq_one_letter_code
_entity_poly.pdbx_strand_id
1 'polypeptide(L)'
;AVHHARHHLRSATRRRAALSRLEQQPVGCGSDPEHVARRRELAQALTRALDRLPLDQRVAFVLCEVEERSSREAAEIVAVPEATVRTRLFHAKRKLRLELEREGFA
;
A
#
# COMPACT_ATOMS: atom_id res chain seq x y z
N ALA A 1 2.31 -20.65 -13.20
CA ALA A 1 1.76 -21.00 -11.88
C ALA A 1 2.67 -20.65 -10.69
N VAL A 2 4.01 -20.51 -10.84
CA VAL A 2 4.94 -20.30 -9.71
C VAL A 2 5.27 -18.81 -9.39
N HIS A 3 5.02 -17.86 -10.30
CA HIS A 3 5.37 -16.44 -10.08
C HIS A 3 4.62 -15.79 -8.91
N HIS A 4 3.31 -16.00 -8.75
CA HIS A 4 2.51 -15.30 -7.73
C HIS A 4 2.94 -15.58 -6.28
N ALA A 5 3.40 -16.81 -5.97
CA ALA A 5 3.79 -17.20 -4.61
C ALA A 5 5.07 -16.48 -4.13
N ARG A 6 6.06 -16.24 -5.01
CA ARG A 6 7.28 -15.49 -4.66
C ARG A 6 7.02 -14.00 -4.50
N HIS A 7 6.06 -13.44 -5.24
CA HIS A 7 5.64 -12.05 -5.07
C HIS A 7 4.95 -11.82 -3.72
N HIS A 8 4.19 -12.79 -3.21
CA HIS A 8 3.50 -12.71 -1.91
C HIS A 8 4.47 -12.47 -0.74
N LEU A 9 5.55 -13.25 -0.65
CA LEU A 9 6.55 -13.11 0.42
C LEU A 9 7.32 -11.79 0.33
N ARG A 10 7.63 -11.32 -0.89
CA ARG A 10 8.36 -10.06 -1.12
C ARG A 10 7.51 -8.81 -0.83
N SER A 11 6.23 -8.82 -1.19
CA SER A 11 5.33 -7.68 -0.92
C SER A 11 5.01 -7.54 0.56
N ALA A 12 4.75 -8.65 1.27
CA ALA A 12 4.44 -8.60 2.70
C ALA A 12 5.62 -8.10 3.54
N THR A 13 6.86 -8.52 3.23
CA THR A 13 8.07 -8.04 3.93
C THR A 13 8.39 -6.58 3.62
N ARG A 14 8.33 -6.15 2.35
CA ARG A 14 8.55 -4.74 1.98
C ARG A 14 7.48 -3.81 2.52
N ARG A 15 6.21 -4.24 2.52
CA ARG A 15 5.09 -3.54 3.15
C ARG A 15 5.35 -3.31 4.64
N ARG A 16 5.77 -4.35 5.37
CA ARG A 16 6.04 -4.25 6.80
C ARG A 16 7.14 -3.21 7.07
N ALA A 17 8.23 -3.24 6.31
CA ALA A 17 9.31 -2.26 6.44
C ALA A 17 8.86 -0.82 6.16
N ALA A 18 7.99 -0.61 5.17
CA ALA A 18 7.54 0.73 4.81
C ALA A 18 6.42 1.27 5.73
N LEU A 19 5.46 0.43 6.13
CA LEU A 19 4.42 0.81 7.10
C LEU A 19 5.03 1.09 8.48
N SER A 20 6.04 0.34 8.91
CA SER A 20 6.75 0.63 10.15
C SER A 20 7.44 2.00 10.13
N ARG A 21 7.80 2.54 8.96
CA ARG A 21 8.34 3.89 8.82
C ARG A 21 7.28 4.98 9.06
N LEU A 22 6.05 4.74 8.60
CA LEU A 22 4.90 5.63 8.85
C LEU A 22 4.46 5.58 10.33
N GLU A 23 4.55 4.42 10.96
CA GLU A 23 4.30 4.25 12.41
C GLU A 23 5.38 4.91 13.28
N GLN A 24 6.62 4.99 12.80
CA GLN A 24 7.77 5.51 13.53
C GLN A 24 8.05 7.00 13.33
N GLN A 25 7.21 7.73 12.58
CA GLN A 25 7.35 9.19 12.50
C GLN A 25 7.12 9.78 13.91
N PRO A 26 8.15 10.35 14.58
CA PRO A 26 7.99 10.90 15.90
C PRO A 26 7.10 12.14 15.77
N VAL A 27 5.88 12.02 16.29
CA VAL A 27 4.98 13.15 16.45
C VAL A 27 5.62 14.05 17.50
N GLY A 28 5.97 15.28 17.10
CA GLY A 28 6.59 16.26 18.00
C GLY A 28 5.79 16.47 19.29
N CYS A 29 6.49 16.91 20.34
CA CYS A 29 5.91 17.25 21.64
C CYS A 29 4.82 18.33 21.45
N GLY A 30 3.56 17.91 21.43
CA GLY A 30 2.41 18.80 21.16
C GLY A 30 1.32 18.21 20.27
N SER A 31 1.44 16.94 19.87
CA SER A 31 0.35 16.27 19.16
C SER A 31 -0.81 15.96 20.10
N ASP A 32 -1.94 16.60 19.84
CA ASP A 32 -3.24 16.31 20.42
C ASP A 32 -3.49 14.78 20.42
N PRO A 33 -3.76 14.15 21.59
CA PRO A 33 -4.05 12.73 21.69
C PRO A 33 -5.11 12.24 20.70
N GLU A 34 -6.10 13.08 20.39
CA GLU A 34 -7.15 12.77 19.42
C GLU A 34 -6.59 12.67 17.99
N HIS A 35 -5.70 13.59 17.60
CA HIS A 35 -5.01 13.52 16.32
C HIS A 35 -4.10 12.29 16.19
N VAL A 36 -3.40 11.90 17.27
CA VAL A 36 -2.57 10.69 17.26
C VAL A 36 -3.43 9.44 17.11
N ALA A 37 -4.54 9.35 17.85
CA ALA A 37 -5.49 8.25 17.76
C ALA A 37 -6.08 8.13 16.35
N ARG A 38 -6.59 9.24 15.79
CA ARG A 38 -7.16 9.28 14.43
C ARG A 38 -6.17 8.86 13.35
N ARG A 39 -4.91 9.26 13.46
CA ARG A 39 -3.84 8.83 12.54
C ARG A 39 -3.57 7.33 12.63
N ARG A 40 -3.55 6.76 13.84
CA ARG A 40 -3.38 5.31 14.04
C ARG A 40 -4.55 4.54 13.46
N GLU A 41 -5.78 5.00 13.68
CA GLU A 41 -6.97 4.37 13.11
C GLU A 41 -6.95 4.38 11.58
N LEU A 42 -6.58 5.51 10.96
CA LEU A 42 -6.43 5.61 9.51
C LEU A 42 -5.34 4.65 8.99
N ALA A 43 -4.19 4.55 9.66
CA ALA A 43 -3.11 3.65 9.27
C ALA A 43 -3.54 2.17 9.35
N GLN A 44 -4.31 1.81 10.37
CA GLN A 44 -4.89 0.47 10.52
C GLN A 44 -5.94 0.19 9.44
N ALA A 45 -6.82 1.16 9.14
CA ALA A 45 -7.81 1.06 8.06
C ALA A 45 -7.15 0.85 6.70
N LEU A 46 -6.11 1.63 6.39
CA LEU A 46 -5.33 1.47 5.17
C LEU A 46 -4.67 0.10 5.10
N THR A 47 -4.13 -0.40 6.20
CA THR A 47 -3.51 -1.73 6.28
C THR A 47 -4.52 -2.83 5.96
N ARG A 48 -5.73 -2.77 6.57
CA ARG A 48 -6.82 -3.71 6.27
C ARG A 48 -7.29 -3.63 4.82
N ALA A 49 -7.44 -2.42 4.29
CA ALA A 49 -7.84 -2.20 2.90
C ALA A 49 -6.81 -2.78 1.91
N LEU A 50 -5.51 -2.59 2.19
CA LEU A 50 -4.42 -3.22 1.43
C LEU A 50 -4.47 -4.74 1.51
N ASP A 51 -4.82 -5.31 2.67
CA ASP A 51 -4.96 -6.76 2.85
C ASP A 51 -6.11 -7.38 2.05
N ARG A 52 -7.12 -6.59 1.67
CA ARG A 52 -8.23 -7.02 0.80
C ARG A 52 -7.92 -6.88 -0.69
N LEU A 53 -6.85 -6.19 -1.08
CA LEU A 53 -6.47 -6.06 -2.49
C LEU A 53 -5.96 -7.40 -3.05
N PRO A 54 -6.33 -7.75 -4.30
CA PRO A 54 -5.63 -8.79 -5.05
C PRO A 54 -4.13 -8.55 -5.04
N LEU A 55 -3.36 -9.62 -4.90
CA LEU A 55 -1.91 -9.55 -4.70
C LEU A 55 -1.21 -8.66 -5.74
N ASP A 56 -1.52 -8.86 -7.02
CA ASP A 56 -0.91 -8.11 -8.12
C ASP A 56 -1.20 -6.59 -8.04
N GLN A 57 -2.38 -6.20 -7.54
CA GLN A 57 -2.76 -4.80 -7.35
C GLN A 57 -2.03 -4.20 -6.15
N ARG A 58 -1.92 -4.97 -5.06
CA ARG A 58 -1.17 -4.60 -3.86
C ARG A 58 0.31 -4.40 -4.15
N VAL A 59 0.91 -5.32 -4.90
CA VAL A 59 2.33 -5.25 -5.30
C VAL A 59 2.59 -3.99 -6.13
N ALA A 60 1.75 -3.71 -7.12
CA ALA A 60 1.88 -2.51 -7.94
C ALA A 60 1.76 -1.23 -7.10
N PHE A 61 0.79 -1.19 -6.18
CA PHE A 61 0.61 -0.05 -5.28
C PHE A 61 1.83 0.16 -4.37
N VAL A 62 2.33 -0.90 -3.72
CA VAL A 62 3.49 -0.78 -2.83
C VAL A 62 4.73 -0.32 -3.61
N LEU A 63 5.00 -0.90 -4.77
CA LEU A 63 6.17 -0.49 -5.57
C LEU A 63 6.08 0.99 -5.98
N CYS A 64 4.92 1.44 -6.45
CA CYS A 64 4.80 2.80 -7.00
C CYS A 64 4.56 3.89 -5.94
N GLU A 65 3.70 3.65 -4.95
CA GLU A 65 3.28 4.69 -4.00
C GLU A 65 4.07 4.65 -2.69
N VAL A 66 4.63 3.50 -2.34
CA VAL A 66 5.32 3.30 -1.06
C VAL A 66 6.83 3.23 -1.24
N GLU A 67 7.30 2.57 -2.30
CA GLU A 67 8.72 2.51 -2.67
C GLU A 67 9.10 3.55 -3.74
N GLU A 68 8.15 4.41 -4.14
CA GLU A 68 8.34 5.51 -5.10
C GLU A 68 8.97 5.10 -6.43
N ARG A 69 8.74 3.85 -6.86
CA ARG A 69 9.22 3.33 -8.15
C ARG A 69 8.34 3.83 -9.29
N SER A 70 8.98 4.16 -10.41
CA SER A 70 8.25 4.41 -11.65
C SER A 70 7.50 3.15 -12.10
N SER A 71 6.43 3.33 -12.90
CA SER A 71 5.68 2.19 -13.47
C SER A 71 6.58 1.27 -14.32
N ARG A 72 7.60 1.84 -14.95
CA ARG A 72 8.63 1.12 -15.72
C ARG A 72 9.52 0.25 -14.82
N GLU A 73 10.12 0.81 -13.77
CA GLU A 73 10.93 0.03 -12.83
C GLU A 73 10.10 -1.07 -12.15
N ALA A 74 8.86 -0.76 -11.77
CA ALA A 74 7.96 -1.74 -11.19
C ALA A 74 7.64 -2.88 -12.17
N ALA A 75 7.46 -2.59 -13.46
CA ALA A 75 7.27 -3.58 -14.52
C ALA A 75 8.47 -4.51 -14.67
N GLU A 76 9.69 -3.98 -14.61
CA GLU A 76 10.93 -4.75 -14.61
C GLU A 76 11.02 -5.67 -13.38
N ILE A 77 10.68 -5.16 -12.18
CA ILE A 77 10.71 -5.92 -10.93
C ILE A 77 9.74 -7.11 -10.93
N VAL A 78 8.55 -6.93 -11.50
CA VAL A 78 7.48 -7.95 -11.48
C VAL A 78 7.34 -8.72 -12.79
N ALA A 79 8.17 -8.42 -13.78
CA ALA A 79 8.20 -9.05 -15.10
C ALA A 79 6.82 -9.04 -15.81
N VAL A 80 6.19 -7.87 -15.90
CA VAL A 80 4.95 -7.65 -16.67
C VAL A 80 5.05 -6.36 -17.49
N PRO A 81 4.20 -6.14 -18.50
CA PRO A 81 4.19 -4.87 -19.24
C PRO A 81 3.90 -3.67 -18.34
N GLU A 82 4.54 -2.53 -18.62
CA GLU A 82 4.30 -1.26 -17.90
C GLU A 82 2.81 -0.84 -17.92
N ALA A 83 2.12 -1.08 -19.03
CA ALA A 83 0.67 -0.86 -19.13
C ALA A 83 -0.11 -1.69 -18.08
N THR A 84 0.29 -2.94 -17.84
CA THR A 84 -0.33 -3.80 -16.82
C THR A 84 -0.10 -3.26 -15.41
N VAL A 85 1.08 -2.73 -15.12
CA VAL A 85 1.37 -2.07 -13.83
C VAL A 85 0.45 -0.86 -13.64
N ARG A 86 0.33 0.01 -14.65
CA ARG A 86 -0.55 1.19 -14.60
C ARG A 86 -2.01 0.80 -14.36
N THR A 87 -2.52 -0.20 -15.07
CA THR A 87 -3.90 -0.69 -14.86
C THR A 87 -4.09 -1.29 -13.47
N ARG A 88 -3.12 -2.08 -12.97
CA ARG A 88 -3.15 -2.64 -11.61
C ARG A 88 -3.15 -1.53 -10.55
N LEU A 89 -2.32 -0.50 -10.72
CA LEU A 89 -2.24 0.65 -9.83
C LEU A 89 -3.55 1.46 -9.82
N PHE A 90 -4.14 1.71 -10.98
CA PHE A 90 -5.45 2.35 -11.10
C PHE A 90 -6.53 1.61 -10.31
N HIS A 91 -6.63 0.29 -10.49
CA HIS A 91 -7.59 -0.53 -9.77
C HIS A 91 -7.30 -0.60 -8.26
N ALA A 92 -6.02 -0.64 -7.87
CA ALA A 92 -5.62 -0.60 -6.47
C ALA A 92 -6.10 0.69 -5.79
N LYS A 93 -5.77 1.86 -6.36
CA LYS A 93 -6.19 3.17 -5.83
C LYS A 93 -7.70 3.29 -5.71
N ARG A 94 -8.44 2.89 -6.74
CA ARG A 94 -9.91 2.93 -6.73
C ARG A 94 -10.51 2.05 -5.65
N LYS A 95 -9.99 0.84 -5.44
CA LYS A 95 -10.46 -0.06 -4.39
C LYS A 95 -10.12 0.44 -3.00
N LEU A 96 -8.89 0.92 -2.78
CA LEU A 96 -8.50 1.49 -1.50
C LEU A 96 -9.38 2.68 -1.12
N ARG A 97 -9.64 3.58 -2.07
CA ARG A 97 -10.56 4.70 -1.86
C ARG A 97 -11.94 4.22 -1.42
N LEU A 98 -12.53 3.28 -2.16
CA LEU A 98 -13.86 2.73 -1.83
C LEU A 98 -13.89 2.04 -0.45
N GLU A 99 -12.84 1.32 -0.08
CA GLU A 99 -12.75 0.67 1.23
C GLU A 99 -12.60 1.69 2.37
N LEU A 100 -11.80 2.74 2.18
CA LEU A 100 -11.64 3.80 3.17
C LEU A 100 -12.93 4.62 3.33
N GLU A 101 -13.62 4.96 2.24
CA GLU A 101 -14.92 5.63 2.26
C GLU A 101 -15.95 4.80 3.06
N ARG A 102 -15.94 3.47 2.92
CA ARG A 102 -16.80 2.55 3.69
C ARG A 102 -16.47 2.49 5.18
N GLU A 103 -15.19 2.64 5.53
CA GLU A 103 -14.73 2.70 6.93
C GLU A 103 -14.89 4.11 7.54
N GLY A 104 -15.47 5.07 6.81
CA GLY A 104 -15.72 6.44 7.30
C GLY A 104 -14.53 7.40 7.12
N PHE A 105 -13.52 7.00 6.36
CA PHE A 105 -12.36 7.82 6.00
C PHE A 105 -12.55 8.32 4.55
N ALA A 106 -13.26 9.44 4.39
CA ALA A 106 -13.48 10.13 3.11
C ALA A 106 -12.83 11.52 3.11
#